data_AF-A0A101KN77-F1
#
_entry.id   AF-A0A101KN77-F1
#
_cell.length_a   1.000
_cell.length_b   1.000
_cell.length_c   1.000
_cell.angle_alpha   90.00
_cell.angle_beta   90.00
_cell.angle_gamma   90.00
#
_symmetry.space_group_name_H-M   'P 1'
#
loop_
_entity.id
_entity.type
_entity.pdbx_description
1 polymer ?
#
loop_
_entity_poly.entity_id
_entity_poly.type
_entity_poly.pdbx_seq_one_letter_code
_entity_poly.pdbx_strand_id
1 'polypeptide(L)'
;MFGFFSRKSKGAPEKKALASANKNASLLVPLIIVPRSKVEGPGGSPFHLVFAVMQFAVTMISKGLYRYPEINPKAMQVFHADSYSSEVKNGGHSQFIHNAGQEIDTMIANARAGLSACGAKGQLATLEKMSAWIAKHPNEAAKQTGFEGGRDDFLDTLDDAFYETDEVEPMEDLLAHWIASWPDLQIVDDDDYDEAVNQLVLANPQREGRLLHESVGKLVSQMLSQREVGAGLACARISPSEIKRAFGMARMLDVEGEKQMVFHLRTSAKELRLCAATKTHVAVYEYIAPEDPPVIRPGENLFGANAPRVGAQLGHAEESEIKTVIQLAEQHHAPVAVDLLLRKAGFDPADAIVSANSIVQTAEGPVVNWVVLASSRAFLFLSSPNGGVLLRSKDDEKLAEAALPELAEHFDLSATAG
;
A
#
# COMPACT_ATOMS: atom_id res chain seq x y z
N MET A 1 -4.89 -3.21 8.51
CA MET A 1 -5.19 -4.12 9.64
C MET A 1 -6.18 -5.18 9.14
N PHE A 2 -5.67 -6.32 8.66
CA PHE A 2 -6.47 -7.33 7.94
C PHE A 2 -7.17 -8.26 8.93
N GLY A 3 -8.50 -8.25 8.94
CA GLY A 3 -9.30 -9.22 9.67
C GLY A 3 -9.28 -10.57 8.95
N PHE A 4 -8.36 -11.44 9.33
CA PHE A 4 -8.33 -12.82 8.84
C PHE A 4 -9.48 -13.63 9.45
N PHE A 5 -10.18 -14.37 8.58
CA PHE A 5 -11.01 -15.57 8.81
C PHE A 5 -11.68 -15.72 10.19
N SER A 6 -12.97 -15.40 10.25
CA SER A 6 -13.82 -15.77 11.38
C SER A 6 -14.08 -17.28 11.40
N ARG A 7 -13.28 -18.03 12.15
CA ARG A 7 -13.70 -19.35 12.64
C ARG A 7 -14.69 -19.11 13.78
N LYS A 8 -15.99 -19.30 13.53
CA LYS A 8 -17.03 -19.32 14.58
C LYS A 8 -16.74 -20.48 15.55
N SER A 9 -16.02 -20.19 16.62
CA SER A 9 -15.92 -21.04 17.80
C SER A 9 -17.16 -20.82 18.68
N LYS A 10 -17.88 -21.89 19.00
CA LYS A 10 -19.04 -21.87 19.89
C LYS A 10 -18.59 -21.65 21.35
N GLY A 11 -19.10 -20.60 21.99
CA GLY A 11 -19.49 -20.64 23.42
C GLY A 11 -18.55 -20.06 24.49
N ALA A 12 -18.74 -18.76 24.78
CA ALA A 12 -18.70 -18.05 26.09
C ALA A 12 -17.36 -17.71 26.79
N PRO A 13 -17.32 -16.69 27.69
CA PRO A 13 -17.99 -15.39 27.71
C PRO A 13 -17.00 -14.18 27.82
N GLU A 14 -17.53 -12.97 27.64
CA GLU A 14 -16.84 -11.67 27.70
C GLU A 14 -15.94 -11.45 28.93
N LYS A 15 -14.74 -10.85 28.71
CA LYS A 15 -14.24 -9.70 29.49
C LYS A 15 -12.92 -9.09 28.96
N LYS A 16 -12.99 -7.78 28.77
CA LYS A 16 -11.99 -6.73 29.07
C LYS A 16 -10.72 -6.57 28.22
N ALA A 17 -10.68 -5.39 27.59
CA ALA A 17 -9.55 -4.45 27.49
C ALA A 17 -8.26 -4.95 26.83
N LEU A 18 -8.12 -4.64 25.53
CA LEU A 18 -6.81 -4.52 24.90
C LEU A 18 -6.09 -3.29 25.48
N ALA A 19 -5.37 -3.50 26.57
CA ALA A 19 -4.38 -2.58 27.09
C ALA A 19 -3.16 -3.38 27.55
N SER A 20 -2.31 -3.75 26.60
CA SER A 20 -0.85 -3.80 26.77
C SER A 20 -0.21 -4.09 25.40
N ALA A 21 0.11 -3.03 24.66
CA ALA A 21 1.09 -3.14 23.59
C ALA A 21 2.42 -3.61 24.22
N ASN A 22 3.04 -4.60 23.59
CA ASN A 22 4.24 -5.30 24.04
C ASN A 22 5.32 -4.34 24.56
N LYS A 23 5.59 -4.42 25.87
CA LYS A 23 6.84 -3.93 26.46
C LYS A 23 7.94 -4.91 26.06
N ASN A 24 8.96 -4.41 25.36
CA ASN A 24 10.17 -5.10 24.87
C ASN A 24 10.14 -5.55 23.40
N ALA A 25 9.82 -4.65 22.46
CA ALA A 25 10.42 -4.78 21.13
C ALA A 25 11.91 -4.45 21.27
N SER A 26 12.78 -5.45 21.08
CA SER A 26 14.22 -5.22 21.01
C SER A 26 14.53 -4.51 19.71
N LEU A 27 15.33 -3.45 19.78
CA LEU A 27 15.82 -2.72 18.63
C LEU A 27 16.71 -3.65 17.78
N LEU A 28 16.26 -3.99 16.57
CA LEU A 28 16.98 -4.90 15.67
C LEU A 28 17.95 -4.16 14.74
N VAL A 29 17.64 -2.91 14.41
CA VAL A 29 18.50 -2.02 13.62
C VAL A 29 18.87 -0.81 14.47
N PRO A 30 19.89 -0.93 15.34
CA PRO A 30 20.27 0.14 16.26
C PRO A 30 21.08 1.26 15.58
N LEU A 31 21.79 0.95 14.50
CA LEU A 31 22.63 1.91 13.77
C LEU A 31 21.90 2.43 12.54
N ILE A 32 22.16 3.70 12.21
CA ILE A 32 21.66 4.37 11.00
C ILE A 32 22.83 4.52 10.05
N ILE A 33 22.74 3.93 8.86
CA ILE A 33 23.82 3.95 7.87
C ILE A 33 23.52 5.00 6.81
N VAL A 34 24.50 5.87 6.54
CA VAL A 34 24.45 6.87 5.47
C VAL A 34 25.72 6.84 4.61
N PRO A 35 25.65 7.18 3.31
CA PRO A 35 26.83 7.28 2.46
C PRO A 35 27.69 8.49 2.84
N ARG A 36 29.01 8.36 2.74
CA ARG A 36 29.98 9.43 3.03
C ARG A 36 29.72 10.68 2.20
N SER A 37 29.38 10.56 0.91
CA SER A 37 29.07 11.71 0.06
C SER A 37 27.88 12.57 0.55
N LYS A 38 27.02 12.03 1.42
CA LYS A 38 25.87 12.75 2.01
C LYS A 38 26.27 13.53 3.26
N VAL A 39 27.47 13.31 3.78
CA VAL A 39 28.02 13.98 4.97
C VAL A 39 29.21 14.86 4.60
N GLU A 40 30.12 14.36 3.77
CA GLU A 40 31.39 14.98 3.41
C GLU A 40 31.41 15.36 1.92
N GLY A 41 31.64 16.65 1.60
CA GLY A 41 31.93 17.12 0.24
C GLY A 41 31.25 18.44 -0.15
N PRO A 42 31.57 19.01 -1.34
CA PRO A 42 30.93 20.23 -1.86
C PRO A 42 29.44 20.04 -2.23
N GLY A 43 28.91 18.82 -2.07
CA GLY A 43 27.49 18.48 -2.12
C GLY A 43 26.89 18.08 -0.77
N GLY A 44 27.61 18.20 0.35
CA GLY A 44 27.08 17.95 1.70
C GLY A 44 26.14 19.09 2.12
N SER A 45 24.92 19.11 1.57
CA SER A 45 23.86 19.98 2.07
C SER A 45 23.15 19.32 3.24
N PRO A 46 22.68 20.09 4.23
CA PRO A 46 21.77 19.62 5.28
C PRO A 46 20.64 18.73 4.75
N PHE A 47 20.05 19.11 3.60
CA PHE A 47 19.09 18.32 2.84
C PHE A 47 19.55 16.90 2.52
N HIS A 48 20.76 16.72 1.99
CA HIS A 48 21.23 15.39 1.59
C HIS A 48 21.41 14.45 2.77
N LEU A 49 21.83 14.95 3.94
CA LEU A 49 21.96 14.13 5.15
C LEU A 49 20.60 13.73 5.70
N VAL A 50 19.66 14.68 5.82
CA VAL A 50 18.28 14.41 6.25
C VAL A 50 17.63 13.39 5.32
N PHE A 51 17.73 13.60 4.01
CA PHE A 51 17.19 12.69 3.01
C PHE A 51 17.81 11.30 3.08
N ALA A 52 19.12 11.18 3.32
CA ALA A 52 19.79 9.88 3.46
C ALA A 52 19.24 9.07 4.65
N VAL A 53 18.99 9.71 5.79
CA VAL A 53 18.36 9.05 6.96
C VAL A 53 16.92 8.61 6.65
N MET A 54 16.17 9.44 5.92
CA MET A 54 14.81 9.07 5.49
C MET A 54 14.81 7.87 4.54
N GLN A 55 15.69 7.86 3.54
CA GLN A 55 15.84 6.73 2.61
C GLN A 55 16.26 5.45 3.33
N PHE A 56 17.13 5.56 4.34
CA PHE A 56 17.48 4.44 5.20
C PHE A 56 16.25 3.87 5.92
N ALA A 57 15.44 4.71 6.58
CA ALA A 57 14.23 4.28 7.27
C ALA A 57 13.24 3.59 6.32
N VAL A 58 12.95 4.21 5.17
CA VAL A 58 12.09 3.66 4.13
C VAL A 58 12.61 2.31 3.63
N THR A 59 13.92 2.17 3.46
CA THR A 59 14.53 0.91 3.00
C THR A 59 14.40 -0.20 4.04
N MET A 60 14.63 0.10 5.32
CA MET A 60 14.46 -0.87 6.40
C MET A 60 13.01 -1.35 6.51
N ILE A 61 12.03 -0.45 6.34
CA ILE A 61 10.61 -0.81 6.39
C ILE A 61 10.19 -1.58 5.13
N SER A 62 10.48 -1.06 3.94
CA SER A 62 9.94 -1.60 2.68
C SER A 62 10.68 -2.83 2.15
N LYS A 63 12.01 -2.90 2.34
CA LYS A 63 12.83 -4.02 1.85
C LYS A 63 13.26 -4.95 2.97
N GLY A 64 13.65 -4.36 4.11
CA GLY A 64 14.00 -5.09 5.32
C GLY A 64 12.79 -5.69 6.03
N LEU A 65 11.58 -5.19 5.73
CA LEU A 65 10.32 -5.57 6.39
C LEU A 65 10.37 -5.39 7.90
N TYR A 66 11.20 -4.48 8.42
CA TYR A 66 11.23 -4.14 9.83
C TYR A 66 9.97 -3.36 10.21
N ARG A 67 9.46 -3.61 11.42
CA ARG A 67 8.39 -2.80 12.03
C ARG A 67 8.99 -1.55 12.66
N TYR A 68 8.20 -0.50 12.82
CA TYR A 68 8.67 0.77 13.37
C TYR A 68 9.40 0.64 14.73
N PRO A 69 8.96 -0.20 15.69
CA PRO A 69 9.67 -0.36 16.96
C PRO A 69 11.00 -1.13 16.86
N GLU A 70 11.31 -1.72 15.71
CA GLU A 70 12.50 -2.56 15.48
C GLU A 70 13.64 -1.78 14.82
N ILE A 71 13.38 -0.59 14.29
CA ILE A 71 14.39 0.33 13.73
C ILE A 71 14.67 1.48 14.69
N ASN A 72 15.83 2.12 14.54
CA ASN A 72 16.21 3.22 15.41
C ASN A 72 15.14 4.33 15.35
N PRO A 73 14.51 4.68 16.50
CA PRO A 73 13.40 5.62 16.51
C PRO A 73 13.79 7.01 15.98
N LYS A 74 15.06 7.39 16.08
CA LYS A 74 15.55 8.68 15.55
C LYS A 74 15.34 8.80 14.04
N ALA A 75 15.43 7.71 13.29
CA ALA A 75 15.20 7.73 11.85
C ALA A 75 13.74 8.11 11.52
N MET A 76 12.78 7.56 12.26
CA MET A 76 11.36 7.91 12.11
C MET A 76 11.01 9.29 12.66
N GLN A 77 11.73 9.74 13.69
CA GLN A 77 11.60 11.10 14.23
C GLN A 77 12.07 12.14 13.21
N VAL A 78 13.19 11.91 12.54
CA VAL A 78 13.63 12.73 11.40
C VAL A 78 12.62 12.67 10.27
N PHE A 79 12.18 11.48 9.88
CA PHE A 79 11.24 11.30 8.77
C PHE A 79 9.93 12.09 8.99
N HIS A 80 9.31 11.99 10.16
CA HIS A 80 8.06 12.72 10.44
C HIS A 80 8.27 14.20 10.75
N ALA A 81 9.43 14.61 11.29
CA ALA A 81 9.75 16.04 11.42
C ALA A 81 9.93 16.70 10.05
N ASP A 82 10.66 16.05 9.13
CA ASP A 82 10.82 16.51 7.74
C ASP A 82 9.49 16.53 6.99
N SER A 83 8.70 15.46 7.11
CA SER A 83 7.36 15.39 6.49
C SER A 83 6.47 16.53 6.98
N TYR A 84 6.51 16.85 8.28
CA TYR A 84 5.77 17.99 8.84
C TYR A 84 6.17 19.31 8.17
N SER A 85 7.47 19.61 8.08
CA SER A 85 7.92 20.84 7.40
C SER A 85 7.58 20.87 5.93
N SER A 86 7.81 19.76 5.21
CA SER A 86 7.54 19.65 3.78
C SER A 86 6.05 19.84 3.47
N GLU A 87 5.15 19.28 4.29
CA GLU A 87 3.72 19.41 4.10
C GLU A 87 3.21 20.81 4.47
N VAL A 88 3.73 21.42 5.55
CA VAL A 88 3.43 22.82 5.90
C VAL A 88 3.90 23.78 4.80
N LYS A 89 5.11 23.56 4.25
CA LYS A 89 5.66 24.37 3.16
C LYS A 89 4.90 24.23 1.84
N ASN A 90 4.22 23.10 1.63
CA ASN A 90 3.51 22.84 0.38
C ASN A 90 2.03 23.26 0.44
N GLY A 91 1.34 22.94 1.55
CA GLY A 91 -0.09 23.17 1.72
C GLY A 91 -0.50 23.41 3.16
N GLY A 92 0.41 23.89 4.00
CA GLY A 92 0.11 24.27 5.39
C GLY A 92 -0.15 23.10 6.34
N HIS A 93 -0.43 23.43 7.60
CA HIS A 93 -0.83 22.46 8.62
C HIS A 93 -2.10 21.69 8.20
N SER A 94 -2.97 22.29 7.38
CA SER A 94 -4.12 21.62 6.79
C SER A 94 -3.72 20.41 5.94
N GLN A 95 -2.69 20.55 5.09
CA GLN A 95 -2.21 19.43 4.28
C GLN A 95 -1.58 18.34 5.13
N PHE A 96 -0.83 18.71 6.17
CA PHE A 96 -0.25 17.73 7.11
C PHE A 96 -1.33 16.88 7.79
N ILE A 97 -2.40 17.52 8.28
CA ILE A 97 -3.54 16.83 8.88
C ILE A 97 -4.22 15.88 7.88
N HIS A 98 -4.45 16.38 6.65
CA HIS A 98 -5.10 15.60 5.60
C HIS A 98 -4.30 14.34 5.24
N ASN A 99 -3.01 14.50 4.94
CA ASN A 99 -2.15 13.43 4.47
C ASN A 99 -1.86 12.39 5.57
N ALA A 100 -1.69 12.84 6.81
CA ALA A 100 -1.44 11.95 7.93
C ALA A 100 -2.62 11.02 8.22
N GLY A 101 -3.86 11.45 7.96
CA GLY A 101 -5.06 10.63 8.05
C GLY A 101 -5.16 9.85 9.37
N GLN A 102 -5.19 8.51 9.30
CA GLN A 102 -5.28 7.65 10.48
C GLN A 102 -3.97 7.56 11.28
N GLU A 103 -2.84 8.00 10.73
CA GLU A 103 -1.52 7.96 11.37
C GLU A 103 -1.15 9.26 12.10
N ILE A 104 -2.05 10.25 12.12
CA ILE A 104 -1.81 11.59 12.68
C ILE A 104 -1.20 11.59 14.08
N ASP A 105 -1.68 10.75 15.00
CA ASP A 105 -1.13 10.69 16.36
C ASP A 105 0.32 10.19 16.39
N THR A 106 0.65 9.20 15.55
CA THR A 106 2.01 8.65 15.46
C THR A 106 2.95 9.62 14.78
N MET A 107 2.48 10.30 13.72
CA MET A 107 3.25 11.32 13.02
C MET A 107 3.56 12.50 13.95
N ILE A 108 2.56 13.02 14.68
CA ILE A 108 2.75 14.08 15.67
C ILE A 108 3.73 13.64 16.76
N ALA A 109 3.60 12.43 17.30
CA ALA A 109 4.48 11.95 18.37
C ALA A 109 5.95 11.89 17.93
N ASN A 110 6.23 11.40 16.73
CA ASN A 110 7.58 11.33 16.19
C ASN A 110 8.11 12.71 15.79
N ALA A 111 7.31 13.54 15.14
CA ALA A 111 7.68 14.92 14.78
C ALA A 111 8.00 15.73 16.04
N ARG A 112 7.17 15.65 17.08
CA ARG A 112 7.41 16.28 18.39
C ARG A 112 8.76 15.87 18.97
N ALA A 113 9.06 14.57 18.98
CA ALA A 113 10.33 14.06 19.50
C ALA A 113 11.52 14.54 18.67
N GLY A 114 11.42 14.53 17.33
CA GLY A 114 12.45 15.03 16.42
C GLY A 114 12.71 16.53 16.58
N LEU A 115 11.66 17.35 16.50
CA LEU A 115 11.74 18.81 16.68
C LEU A 115 12.30 19.20 18.04
N SER A 116 11.89 18.49 19.10
CA SER A 116 12.42 18.71 20.45
C SER A 116 13.90 18.36 20.54
N ALA A 117 14.33 17.25 19.94
CA ALA A 117 15.71 16.79 20.00
C ALA A 117 16.67 17.63 19.14
N CYS A 118 16.23 18.14 17.99
CA CYS A 118 17.03 19.03 17.16
C CYS A 118 16.97 20.51 17.58
N GLY A 119 16.11 20.85 18.55
CA GLY A 119 16.02 22.21 19.10
C GLY A 119 15.18 23.18 18.27
N ALA A 120 14.36 22.69 17.32
CA ALA A 120 13.44 23.47 16.48
C ALA A 120 12.24 23.98 17.28
N LYS A 121 12.48 24.93 18.21
CA LYS A 121 11.51 25.37 19.22
C LYS A 121 10.28 26.06 18.62
N GLY A 122 10.45 26.88 17.58
CA GLY A 122 9.32 27.60 16.97
C GLY A 122 8.42 26.65 16.18
N GLN A 123 9.01 25.76 15.37
CA GLN A 123 8.29 24.70 14.65
C GLN A 123 7.61 23.71 15.62
N LEU A 124 8.25 23.39 16.75
CA LEU A 124 7.62 22.59 17.80
C LEU A 124 6.40 23.31 18.39
N ALA A 125 6.49 24.61 18.63
CA ALA A 125 5.38 25.38 19.18
C ALA A 125 4.16 25.43 18.24
N THR A 126 4.37 25.52 16.92
CA THR A 126 3.28 25.44 15.93
C THR A 126 2.69 24.03 15.88
N LEU A 127 3.51 22.98 15.91
CA LEU A 127 3.05 21.58 15.98
C LEU A 127 2.18 21.32 17.21
N GLU A 128 2.57 21.80 18.40
CA GLU A 128 1.79 21.61 19.62
C GLU A 128 0.45 22.35 19.58
N LYS A 129 0.42 23.57 19.04
CA LYS A 129 -0.83 24.33 18.86
C LYS A 129 -1.77 23.64 17.88
N MET A 130 -1.25 23.12 16.78
CA MET A 130 -2.01 22.31 15.83
C MET A 130 -2.54 21.03 16.51
N SER A 131 -1.70 20.29 17.24
CA SER A 131 -2.09 19.07 17.94
C SER A 131 -3.22 19.33 18.95
N ALA A 132 -3.13 20.42 19.73
CA ALA A 132 -4.18 20.84 20.65
C ALA A 132 -5.47 21.23 19.93
N TRP A 133 -5.37 21.88 18.77
CA TRP A 133 -6.53 22.23 17.95
C TRP A 133 -7.24 20.99 17.40
N ILE A 134 -6.50 20.00 16.86
CA ILE A 134 -7.06 18.73 16.37
C ILE A 134 -7.85 18.03 17.49
N ALA A 135 -7.28 17.95 18.69
CA ALA A 135 -7.92 17.33 19.84
C ALA A 135 -9.22 18.03 20.26
N LYS A 136 -9.31 19.35 20.06
CA LYS A 136 -10.49 20.16 20.38
C LYS A 136 -11.53 20.20 19.24
N HIS A 137 -11.08 20.02 18.00
CA HIS A 137 -11.87 20.21 16.77
C HIS A 137 -11.76 18.99 15.82
N PRO A 138 -12.12 17.77 16.26
CA PRO A 138 -11.89 16.55 15.48
C PRO A 138 -12.71 16.50 14.17
N ASN A 139 -13.90 17.10 14.14
CA ASN A 139 -14.75 17.12 12.95
C ASN A 139 -14.24 18.09 11.89
N GLU A 140 -13.65 19.20 12.32
CA GLU A 140 -13.02 20.19 11.46
C GLU A 140 -11.68 19.68 10.94
N ALA A 141 -10.91 18.99 11.79
CA ALA A 141 -9.69 18.30 11.39
C ALA A 141 -9.95 17.27 10.28
N ALA A 142 -11.05 16.50 10.38
CA ALA A 142 -11.44 15.53 9.35
C ALA A 142 -11.84 16.15 8.00
N LYS A 143 -12.09 17.46 7.95
CA LYS A 143 -12.43 18.20 6.72
C LYS A 143 -11.22 18.85 6.06
N GLN A 144 -10.04 18.76 6.67
CA GLN A 144 -8.83 19.38 6.14
C GLN A 144 -8.43 18.74 4.82
N THR A 145 -7.99 19.56 3.87
CA THR A 145 -7.57 19.11 2.52
C THR A 145 -6.20 19.64 2.10
N GLY A 146 -5.68 20.67 2.78
CA GLY A 146 -4.47 21.40 2.34
C GLY A 146 -4.73 22.50 1.31
N PHE A 147 -5.91 22.53 0.66
CA PHE A 147 -6.22 23.43 -0.46
C PHE A 147 -7.52 24.23 -0.23
N GLU A 148 -7.79 25.21 -1.09
CA GLU A 148 -8.97 26.07 -1.02
C GLU A 148 -10.28 25.28 -0.83
N GLY A 149 -11.14 25.75 0.08
CA GLY A 149 -12.42 25.11 0.42
C GLY A 149 -12.34 24.03 1.53
N GLY A 150 -11.15 23.74 2.05
CA GLY A 150 -10.95 22.79 3.15
C GLY A 150 -9.87 23.21 4.15
N ARG A 151 -9.54 24.50 4.27
CA ARG A 151 -8.57 25.04 5.23
C ARG A 151 -9.30 25.80 6.34
N ASP A 152 -8.81 25.67 7.57
CA ASP A 152 -9.31 26.42 8.72
C ASP A 152 -8.41 27.64 8.98
N ASP A 153 -9.00 28.82 9.13
CA ASP A 153 -8.29 30.09 9.31
C ASP A 153 -7.29 30.07 10.47
N PHE A 154 -7.56 29.30 11.54
CA PHE A 154 -6.61 29.18 12.65
C PHE A 154 -5.32 28.50 12.21
N LEU A 155 -5.40 27.48 11.36
CA LEU A 155 -4.24 26.75 10.85
C LEU A 155 -3.39 27.63 9.93
N ASP A 156 -4.01 28.53 9.17
CA ASP A 156 -3.28 29.51 8.35
C ASP A 156 -2.41 30.43 9.22
N THR A 157 -2.89 30.84 10.40
CA THR A 157 -2.06 31.61 11.35
C THR A 157 -0.86 30.84 11.90
N LEU A 158 -0.96 29.50 11.97
CA LEU A 158 0.17 28.66 12.36
C LEU A 158 1.15 28.47 11.22
N ASP A 159 0.67 28.46 9.97
CA ASP A 159 1.52 28.42 8.78
C ASP A 159 2.43 29.65 8.76
N ASP A 160 1.87 30.85 8.90
CA ASP A 160 2.65 32.10 8.92
C ASP A 160 3.74 32.07 10.01
N ALA A 161 3.37 31.68 11.23
CA ALA A 161 4.32 31.56 12.35
C ALA A 161 5.41 30.50 12.11
N PHE A 162 5.07 29.42 11.40
CA PHE A 162 6.04 28.41 11.00
C PHE A 162 7.03 28.97 9.99
N TYR A 163 6.56 29.66 8.94
CA TYR A 163 7.40 30.27 7.91
C TYR A 163 8.35 31.31 8.49
N GLU A 164 7.85 32.21 9.36
CA GLU A 164 8.68 33.21 10.04
C GLU A 164 9.81 32.55 10.86
N THR A 165 9.51 31.43 11.52
CA THR A 165 10.53 30.69 12.28
C THR A 165 11.53 30.02 11.35
N ASP A 166 11.05 29.33 10.31
CA ASP A 166 11.88 28.53 9.42
C ASP A 166 12.79 29.39 8.52
N GLU A 167 12.40 30.64 8.23
CA GLU A 167 13.27 31.60 7.54
C GLU A 167 14.51 31.98 8.39
N VAL A 168 14.34 32.06 9.71
CA VAL A 168 15.42 32.46 10.65
C VAL A 168 16.26 31.25 11.07
N GLU A 169 15.60 30.14 11.39
CA GLU A 169 16.23 28.89 11.80
C GLU A 169 15.64 27.74 10.96
N PRO A 170 16.20 27.49 9.76
CA PRO A 170 15.73 26.43 8.88
C PRO A 170 15.74 25.09 9.59
N MET A 171 14.57 24.44 9.65
CA MET A 171 14.42 23.17 10.38
C MET A 171 15.36 22.08 9.83
N GLU A 172 15.64 22.12 8.54
CA GLU A 172 16.56 21.21 7.87
C GLU A 172 18.00 21.31 8.40
N ASP A 173 18.49 22.53 8.66
CA ASP A 173 19.83 22.76 9.24
C ASP A 173 19.90 22.21 10.66
N LEU A 174 18.84 22.42 11.45
CA LEU A 174 18.73 21.90 12.81
C LEU A 174 18.70 20.37 12.83
N LEU A 175 17.93 19.74 11.94
CA LEU A 175 17.89 18.29 11.79
C LEU A 175 19.26 17.74 11.38
N ALA A 176 19.92 18.33 10.39
CA ALA A 176 21.23 17.88 9.95
C ALA A 176 22.28 17.99 11.08
N HIS A 177 22.26 19.09 11.85
CA HIS A 177 23.14 19.26 13.00
C HIS A 177 22.90 18.20 14.08
N TRP A 178 21.62 17.89 14.36
CA TRP A 178 21.25 16.83 15.28
C TRP A 178 21.69 15.46 14.79
N ILE A 179 21.48 15.13 13.51
CA ILE A 179 21.90 13.87 12.90
C ILE A 179 23.42 13.70 13.00
N ALA A 180 24.18 14.75 12.67
CA ALA A 180 25.65 14.70 12.73
C ALA A 180 26.19 14.46 14.15
N SER A 181 25.39 14.70 15.19
CA SER A 181 25.78 14.49 16.59
C SER A 181 25.49 13.07 17.11
N TRP A 182 24.94 12.19 16.27
CA TRP A 182 24.47 10.86 16.70
C TRP A 182 25.62 9.86 16.84
N PRO A 183 25.81 9.24 18.02
CA PRO A 183 26.80 8.16 18.20
C PRO A 183 26.42 6.87 17.46
N ASP A 184 25.16 6.76 17.07
CA ASP A 184 24.51 5.68 16.33
C ASP A 184 24.43 5.94 14.82
N LEU A 185 24.97 7.08 14.34
CA LEU A 185 25.16 7.33 12.91
C LEU A 185 26.47 6.68 12.44
N GLN A 186 26.34 5.78 11.46
CA GLN A 186 27.47 5.14 10.81
C GLN A 186 27.62 5.68 9.38
N ILE A 187 28.76 6.31 9.12
CA ILE A 187 29.14 6.80 7.81
C ILE A 187 29.93 5.69 7.11
N VAL A 188 29.50 5.30 5.92
CA VAL A 188 30.18 4.29 5.09
C VAL A 188 30.60 4.89 3.76
N ASP A 189 31.64 4.35 3.14
CA ASP A 189 32.07 4.76 1.82
C ASP A 189 30.96 4.46 0.79
N ASP A 190 30.78 5.34 -0.19
CA ASP A 190 29.68 5.24 -1.16
C ASP A 190 29.68 3.91 -1.92
N ASP A 191 30.86 3.37 -2.24
CA ASP A 191 31.03 2.08 -2.91
C ASP A 191 30.58 0.89 -2.05
N ASP A 192 30.55 1.04 -0.72
CA ASP A 192 30.16 0.00 0.24
C ASP A 192 28.71 0.15 0.73
N TYR A 193 28.06 1.28 0.45
CA TYR A 193 26.76 1.63 1.01
C TYR A 193 25.66 0.62 0.66
N ASP A 194 25.55 0.25 -0.62
CA ASP A 194 24.52 -0.67 -1.10
C ASP A 194 24.64 -2.04 -0.44
N GLU A 195 25.86 -2.54 -0.27
CA GLU A 195 26.11 -3.82 0.39
C GLU A 195 25.80 -3.74 1.89
N ALA A 196 26.22 -2.67 2.58
CA ALA A 196 25.94 -2.48 4.00
C ALA A 196 24.43 -2.43 4.30
N VAL A 197 23.66 -1.72 3.47
CA VAL A 197 22.19 -1.65 3.58
C VAL A 197 21.56 -3.02 3.25
N ASN A 198 22.05 -3.71 2.22
CA ASN A 198 21.54 -5.03 1.86
C ASN A 198 21.78 -6.07 2.97
N GLN A 199 22.93 -6.03 3.64
CA GLN A 199 23.20 -6.89 4.80
C GLN A 199 22.21 -6.65 5.92
N LEU A 200 21.87 -5.39 6.24
CA LEU A 200 20.82 -5.08 7.22
C LEU A 200 19.44 -5.59 6.77
N VAL A 201 19.09 -5.39 5.50
CA VAL A 201 17.84 -5.90 4.94
C VAL A 201 17.74 -7.43 5.14
N LEU A 202 18.79 -8.17 4.82
CA LEU A 202 18.81 -9.63 4.93
C LEU A 202 18.98 -10.13 6.38
N ALA A 203 19.46 -9.29 7.29
CA ALA A 203 19.66 -9.63 8.69
C ALA A 203 18.36 -9.70 9.51
N ASN A 204 17.22 -9.22 8.99
CA ASN A 204 15.95 -9.33 9.71
C ASN A 204 15.54 -10.82 9.88
N PRO A 205 15.52 -11.37 11.11
CA PRO A 205 15.20 -12.77 11.35
C PRO A 205 13.74 -13.12 11.03
N GLN A 206 12.87 -12.12 10.90
CA GLN A 206 11.45 -12.29 10.56
C GLN A 206 11.17 -12.03 9.07
N ARG A 207 12.19 -11.72 8.27
CA ARG A 207 11.98 -11.26 6.88
C ARG A 207 11.28 -12.29 6.01
N GLU A 208 11.71 -13.54 6.05
CA GLU A 208 11.13 -14.61 5.25
C GLU A 208 9.65 -14.80 5.57
N GLY A 209 9.31 -14.85 6.87
CA GLY A 209 7.94 -14.93 7.33
C GLY A 209 7.11 -13.73 6.88
N ARG A 210 7.64 -12.51 7.00
CA ARG A 210 6.92 -11.30 6.59
C ARG A 210 6.71 -11.22 5.08
N LEU A 211 7.70 -11.64 4.28
CA LEU A 211 7.54 -11.78 2.83
C LEU A 211 6.43 -12.77 2.49
N LEU A 212 6.36 -13.90 3.19
CA LEU A 212 5.28 -14.88 3.03
C LEU A 212 3.92 -14.26 3.40
N HIS A 213 3.85 -13.56 4.53
CA HIS A 213 2.62 -12.89 4.95
C HIS A 213 2.16 -11.84 3.92
N GLU A 214 3.07 -11.01 3.41
CA GLU A 214 2.76 -9.98 2.41
C GLU A 214 2.33 -10.57 1.08
N SER A 215 3.02 -11.58 0.56
CA SER A 215 2.67 -12.21 -0.72
C SER A 215 1.30 -12.90 -0.63
N VAL A 216 1.03 -13.64 0.46
CA VAL A 216 -0.28 -14.25 0.71
C VAL A 216 -1.36 -13.18 0.92
N GLY A 217 -1.08 -12.11 1.67
CA GLY A 217 -2.01 -11.00 1.89
C GLY A 217 -2.39 -10.29 0.58
N LYS A 218 -1.43 -10.07 -0.30
CA LYS A 218 -1.66 -9.53 -1.65
C LYS A 218 -2.53 -10.46 -2.49
N LEU A 219 -2.29 -11.77 -2.45
CA LEU A 219 -3.11 -12.77 -3.14
C LEU A 219 -4.54 -12.83 -2.58
N VAL A 220 -4.70 -12.78 -1.26
CA VAL A 220 -6.00 -12.66 -0.58
C VAL A 220 -6.76 -11.44 -1.10
N SER A 221 -6.11 -10.28 -1.18
CA SER A 221 -6.74 -9.06 -1.68
C SER A 221 -7.22 -9.21 -3.13
N GLN A 222 -6.51 -9.95 -3.98
CA GLN A 222 -6.85 -10.17 -5.39
C GLN A 222 -7.91 -11.24 -5.60
N MET A 223 -7.94 -12.28 -4.77
CA MET A 223 -8.76 -13.47 -5.00
C MET A 223 -10.04 -13.49 -4.16
N LEU A 224 -10.12 -12.67 -3.10
CA LEU A 224 -11.29 -12.60 -2.21
C LEU A 224 -12.02 -11.24 -2.24
N SER A 225 -11.54 -10.28 -3.03
CA SER A 225 -12.21 -8.99 -3.23
C SER A 225 -13.23 -9.06 -4.36
N GLN A 226 -14.46 -8.58 -4.10
CA GLN A 226 -15.53 -8.50 -5.11
C GLN A 226 -15.08 -7.76 -6.37
N ARG A 227 -14.36 -6.64 -6.22
CA ARG A 227 -13.87 -5.84 -7.35
C ARG A 227 -12.83 -6.60 -8.17
N GLU A 228 -11.86 -7.21 -7.49
CA GLU A 228 -10.74 -7.91 -8.16
C GLU A 228 -11.21 -9.16 -8.90
N VAL A 229 -12.02 -9.99 -8.22
CA VAL A 229 -12.59 -11.22 -8.79
C VAL A 229 -13.55 -10.89 -9.92
N GLY A 230 -14.46 -9.93 -9.70
CA GLY A 230 -15.42 -9.51 -10.72
C GLY A 230 -14.76 -8.92 -11.95
N ALA A 231 -13.71 -8.10 -11.80
CA ALA A 231 -12.96 -7.59 -12.94
C ALA A 231 -12.23 -8.70 -13.69
N GLY A 232 -11.67 -9.70 -13.00
CA GLY A 232 -11.07 -10.87 -13.64
C GLY A 232 -12.08 -11.64 -14.51
N LEU A 233 -13.24 -11.96 -13.95
CA LEU A 233 -14.33 -12.66 -14.66
C LEU A 233 -14.86 -11.84 -15.84
N ALA A 234 -15.06 -10.53 -15.64
CA ALA A 234 -15.51 -9.63 -16.71
C ALA A 234 -14.48 -9.56 -17.85
N CYS A 235 -13.18 -9.47 -17.53
CA CYS A 235 -12.11 -9.49 -18.53
C CYS A 235 -12.07 -10.80 -19.33
N ALA A 236 -12.27 -11.95 -18.66
CA ALA A 236 -12.28 -13.25 -19.31
C ALA A 236 -13.40 -13.39 -20.37
N ARG A 237 -14.48 -12.60 -20.24
CA ARG A 237 -15.63 -12.57 -21.16
C ARG A 237 -15.51 -11.57 -22.32
N ILE A 238 -14.51 -10.70 -22.29
CA ILE A 238 -14.22 -9.81 -23.42
C ILE A 238 -13.82 -10.67 -24.63
N SER A 239 -14.10 -10.20 -25.85
CA SER A 239 -13.69 -10.89 -27.08
C SER A 239 -12.66 -10.04 -27.85
N PRO A 240 -11.40 -10.49 -28.00
CA PRO A 240 -10.80 -11.69 -27.39
C PRO A 240 -10.64 -11.56 -25.87
N SER A 241 -10.57 -12.69 -25.16
CA SER A 241 -10.46 -12.70 -23.69
C SER A 241 -9.23 -11.93 -23.22
N GLU A 242 -9.44 -11.10 -22.19
CA GLU A 242 -8.40 -10.30 -21.58
C GLU A 242 -8.07 -10.81 -20.16
N ILE A 243 -6.84 -10.56 -19.70
CA ILE A 243 -6.39 -10.90 -18.34
C ILE A 243 -6.31 -9.62 -17.53
N LYS A 244 -7.00 -9.54 -16.38
CA LYS A 244 -6.88 -8.41 -15.45
C LYS A 244 -5.43 -8.30 -14.96
N ARG A 245 -4.80 -7.12 -15.11
CA ARG A 245 -3.44 -6.87 -14.60
C ARG A 245 -3.43 -6.00 -13.34
N ALA A 246 -3.95 -4.78 -13.44
CA ALA A 246 -3.88 -3.83 -12.33
C ALA A 246 -4.96 -2.76 -12.43
N PHE A 247 -5.46 -2.33 -11.28
CA PHE A 247 -6.23 -1.11 -11.17
C PHE A 247 -5.30 0.11 -11.09
N GLY A 248 -5.78 1.23 -11.60
CA GLY A 248 -5.14 2.53 -11.49
C GLY A 248 -6.07 3.54 -10.82
N MET A 249 -5.95 4.78 -11.27
CA MET A 249 -6.71 5.92 -10.75
C MET A 249 -8.22 5.66 -10.73
N ALA A 250 -8.87 6.07 -9.65
CA ALA A 250 -10.32 6.07 -9.50
C ALA A 250 -10.88 7.47 -9.81
N ARG A 251 -12.05 7.53 -10.45
CA ARG A 251 -12.77 8.77 -10.78
C ARG A 251 -14.27 8.55 -10.72
N MET A 252 -15.03 9.58 -10.35
CA MET A 252 -16.50 9.58 -10.51
C MET A 252 -16.84 9.91 -11.95
N LEU A 253 -17.37 8.93 -12.70
CA LEU A 253 -17.79 9.07 -14.09
C LEU A 253 -19.27 8.75 -14.24
N ASP A 254 -19.85 9.20 -15.35
CA ASP A 254 -21.21 8.80 -15.74
C ASP A 254 -21.15 7.43 -16.42
N VAL A 255 -21.83 6.45 -15.85
CA VAL A 255 -21.98 5.09 -16.38
C VAL A 255 -23.48 4.85 -16.48
N GLU A 256 -23.98 4.72 -17.72
CA GLU A 256 -25.40 4.46 -18.01
C GLU A 256 -26.37 5.50 -17.41
N GLY A 257 -25.95 6.76 -17.29
CA GLY A 257 -26.75 7.85 -16.73
C GLY A 257 -26.64 8.00 -15.21
N GLU A 258 -25.81 7.19 -14.55
CA GLU A 258 -25.57 7.28 -13.11
C GLU A 258 -24.11 7.64 -12.81
N LYS A 259 -23.89 8.49 -11.80
CA LYS A 259 -22.54 8.80 -11.31
C LYS A 259 -22.00 7.64 -10.49
N GLN A 260 -21.01 6.95 -11.02
CA GLN A 260 -20.38 5.79 -10.39
C GLN A 260 -18.88 5.99 -10.22
N MET A 261 -18.31 5.35 -9.20
CA MET A 261 -16.86 5.28 -9.03
C MET A 261 -16.29 4.27 -10.04
N VAL A 262 -15.45 4.75 -10.93
CA VAL A 262 -14.83 3.98 -12.01
C VAL A 262 -13.32 3.97 -11.83
N PHE A 263 -12.71 2.82 -12.02
CA PHE A 263 -11.26 2.63 -11.91
C PHE A 263 -10.67 2.43 -13.30
N HIS A 264 -9.52 3.06 -13.56
CA HIS A 264 -8.67 2.63 -14.66
C HIS A 264 -8.29 1.16 -14.45
N LEU A 265 -8.36 0.37 -15.52
CA LEU A 265 -8.04 -1.05 -15.51
C LEU A 265 -7.06 -1.35 -16.64
N ARG A 266 -5.87 -1.83 -16.28
CA ARG A 266 -4.90 -2.40 -17.21
C ARG A 266 -5.19 -3.88 -17.36
N THR A 267 -5.23 -4.36 -18.60
CA THR A 267 -5.44 -5.77 -18.92
C THR A 267 -4.26 -6.32 -19.75
N SER A 268 -4.38 -7.54 -20.28
CA SER A 268 -3.44 -8.06 -21.28
C SER A 268 -3.56 -7.37 -22.63
N ALA A 269 -4.63 -6.61 -22.89
CA ALA A 269 -4.69 -5.72 -24.03
C ALA A 269 -3.75 -4.52 -23.82
N LYS A 270 -3.26 -3.94 -24.92
CA LYS A 270 -2.45 -2.71 -24.88
C LYS A 270 -3.29 -1.46 -24.58
N GLU A 271 -4.60 -1.58 -24.67
CA GLU A 271 -5.55 -0.50 -24.45
C GLU A 271 -5.92 -0.39 -22.97
N LEU A 272 -6.13 0.84 -22.50
CA LEU A 272 -6.66 1.08 -21.17
C LEU A 272 -8.15 0.75 -21.15
N ARG A 273 -8.63 0.13 -20.06
CA ARG A 273 -10.05 -0.14 -19.82
C ARG A 273 -10.55 0.68 -18.62
N LEU A 274 -11.86 0.77 -18.50
CA LEU A 274 -12.54 1.31 -17.32
C LEU A 274 -13.31 0.19 -16.62
N CYS A 275 -13.29 0.17 -15.30
CA CYS A 275 -14.00 -0.83 -14.49
C CYS A 275 -14.92 -0.15 -13.50
N ALA A 276 -16.21 -0.46 -13.56
CA ALA A 276 -17.19 -0.07 -12.56
C ALA A 276 -17.56 -1.29 -11.71
N ALA A 277 -17.48 -1.14 -10.39
CA ALA A 277 -17.85 -2.18 -9.45
C ALA A 277 -18.99 -1.68 -8.57
N THR A 278 -20.14 -2.34 -8.68
CA THR A 278 -21.33 -2.05 -7.86
C THR A 278 -21.56 -3.20 -6.88
N LYS A 279 -22.63 -3.11 -6.09
CA LYS A 279 -23.03 -4.21 -5.19
C LYS A 279 -23.50 -5.44 -5.97
N THR A 280 -24.11 -5.26 -7.14
CA THR A 280 -24.79 -6.32 -7.90
C THR A 280 -23.95 -6.89 -9.03
N HIS A 281 -22.94 -6.17 -9.51
CA HIS A 281 -22.10 -6.63 -10.62
C HIS A 281 -20.78 -5.87 -10.70
N VAL A 282 -19.87 -6.39 -11.53
CA VAL A 282 -18.67 -5.70 -11.98
C VAL A 282 -18.66 -5.71 -13.51
N ALA A 283 -18.49 -4.54 -14.12
CA ALA A 283 -18.46 -4.38 -15.57
C ALA A 283 -17.19 -3.66 -16.03
N VAL A 284 -16.70 -4.06 -17.20
CA VAL A 284 -15.53 -3.48 -17.86
C VAL A 284 -15.98 -2.80 -19.14
N TYR A 285 -15.50 -1.58 -19.35
CA TYR A 285 -15.88 -0.70 -20.44
C TYR A 285 -14.66 -0.23 -21.22
N GLU A 286 -14.90 0.23 -22.44
CA GLU A 286 -13.93 0.98 -23.23
C GLU A 286 -13.55 2.29 -22.52
N TYR A 287 -12.27 2.60 -22.54
CA TYR A 287 -11.76 3.92 -22.18
C TYR A 287 -11.79 4.82 -23.41
N ILE A 288 -12.57 5.89 -23.36
CA ILE A 288 -12.53 6.94 -24.38
C ILE A 288 -11.76 8.11 -23.79
N ALA A 289 -10.59 8.39 -24.38
CA ALA A 289 -9.76 9.52 -23.97
C ALA A 289 -10.55 10.84 -24.06
N PRO A 290 -10.24 11.81 -23.18
CA PRO A 290 -10.77 13.15 -23.32
C PRO A 290 -10.35 13.77 -24.66
N GLU A 291 -11.16 14.71 -25.16
CA GLU A 291 -10.88 15.41 -26.42
C GLU A 291 -9.69 16.38 -26.23
N ASP A 292 -8.88 16.53 -27.28
CA ASP A 292 -7.77 17.48 -27.34
C ASP A 292 -8.00 18.47 -28.50
N PRO A 293 -8.28 19.77 -28.23
CA PRO A 293 -8.33 20.40 -26.91
C PRO A 293 -9.63 20.06 -26.13
N PRO A 294 -9.64 20.21 -24.79
CA PRO A 294 -10.80 19.91 -23.96
C PRO A 294 -12.01 20.78 -24.30
N VAL A 295 -13.16 20.16 -24.52
CA VAL A 295 -14.43 20.88 -24.75
C VAL A 295 -15.15 21.10 -23.43
N ILE A 296 -15.11 22.33 -22.92
CA ILE A 296 -15.81 22.72 -21.69
C ILE A 296 -17.31 22.91 -22.00
N ARG A 297 -18.18 22.08 -21.40
CA ARG A 297 -19.63 22.19 -21.55
C ARG A 297 -20.24 23.09 -20.46
N PRO A 298 -21.42 23.69 -20.70
CA PRO A 298 -22.08 24.55 -19.72
C PRO A 298 -22.32 23.81 -18.39
N GLY A 299 -21.73 24.31 -17.30
CA GLY A 299 -21.83 23.71 -15.97
C GLY A 299 -20.67 22.79 -15.55
N GLU A 300 -19.69 22.54 -16.43
CA GLU A 300 -18.48 21.78 -16.11
C GLU A 300 -17.32 22.71 -15.74
N ASN A 301 -16.52 22.31 -14.74
CA ASN A 301 -15.23 22.95 -14.45
C ASN A 301 -14.13 22.38 -15.36
N LEU A 302 -12.95 23.03 -15.40
CA LEU A 302 -11.83 22.62 -16.25
C LEU A 302 -11.40 21.14 -16.05
N PHE A 303 -11.53 20.63 -14.81
CA PHE A 303 -11.21 19.25 -14.46
C PHE A 303 -12.25 18.23 -14.95
N GLY A 304 -13.52 18.63 -15.03
CA GLY A 304 -14.60 17.83 -15.63
C GLY A 304 -14.53 17.81 -17.15
N ALA A 305 -14.15 18.94 -17.77
CA ALA A 305 -14.02 19.07 -19.23
C ALA A 305 -12.92 18.18 -19.84
N ASN A 306 -11.97 17.71 -19.04
CA ASN A 306 -10.89 16.80 -19.45
C ASN A 306 -11.05 15.37 -18.85
N ALA A 307 -12.26 15.00 -18.44
CA ALA A 307 -12.52 13.65 -17.93
C ALA A 307 -12.66 12.64 -19.08
N PRO A 308 -12.12 11.41 -18.94
CA PRO A 308 -12.37 10.35 -19.91
C PRO A 308 -13.86 9.97 -19.90
N ARG A 309 -14.34 9.48 -21.04
CA ARG A 309 -15.70 8.98 -21.19
C ARG A 309 -15.74 7.46 -21.11
N VAL A 310 -16.85 6.94 -20.61
CA VAL A 310 -17.15 5.51 -20.58
C VAL A 310 -17.73 5.14 -21.94
N GLY A 311 -17.05 4.23 -22.66
CA GLY A 311 -17.51 3.72 -23.95
C GLY A 311 -18.38 2.48 -23.83
N ALA A 312 -18.31 1.59 -24.83
CA ALA A 312 -19.12 0.37 -24.82
C ALA A 312 -18.75 -0.55 -23.64
N GLN A 313 -19.74 -1.27 -23.11
CA GLN A 313 -19.50 -2.35 -22.17
C GLN A 313 -18.88 -3.54 -22.92
N LEU A 314 -17.71 -3.98 -22.46
CA LEU A 314 -16.93 -5.06 -23.06
C LEU A 314 -17.11 -6.38 -22.34
N GLY A 315 -17.28 -6.33 -21.01
CA GLY A 315 -17.35 -7.51 -20.16
C GLY A 315 -18.17 -7.27 -18.91
N HIS A 316 -18.70 -8.34 -18.33
CA HIS A 316 -19.63 -8.29 -17.21
C HIS A 316 -19.49 -9.51 -16.32
N ALA A 317 -19.58 -9.34 -15.00
CA ALA A 317 -19.64 -10.41 -14.01
C ALA A 317 -20.73 -10.11 -12.98
N GLU A 318 -21.61 -11.09 -12.77
CA GLU A 318 -22.75 -10.97 -11.86
C GLU A 318 -22.34 -11.24 -10.41
N GLU A 319 -23.01 -10.62 -9.44
CA GLU A 319 -22.73 -10.80 -8.01
C GLU A 319 -22.77 -12.27 -7.56
N SER A 320 -23.71 -13.07 -8.07
CA SER A 320 -23.87 -14.48 -7.70
C SER A 320 -22.65 -15.32 -8.08
N GLU A 321 -22.11 -15.10 -9.27
CA GLU A 321 -20.92 -15.75 -9.78
C GLU A 321 -19.67 -15.29 -9.02
N ILE A 322 -19.53 -13.98 -8.80
CA ILE A 322 -18.40 -13.42 -8.04
C ILE A 322 -18.37 -14.01 -6.62
N LYS A 323 -19.52 -14.07 -5.94
CA LYS A 323 -19.64 -14.68 -4.61
C LYS A 323 -19.29 -16.16 -4.62
N THR A 324 -19.68 -16.89 -5.66
CA THR A 324 -19.35 -18.31 -5.79
C THR A 324 -17.85 -18.50 -5.98
N VAL A 325 -17.19 -17.71 -6.83
CA VAL A 325 -15.72 -17.77 -6.99
C VAL A 325 -15.01 -17.46 -5.67
N ILE A 326 -15.42 -16.40 -4.95
CA ILE A 326 -14.82 -16.04 -3.66
C ILE A 326 -15.00 -17.17 -2.65
N GLN A 327 -16.21 -17.72 -2.53
CA GLN A 327 -16.50 -18.82 -1.60
C GLN A 327 -15.66 -20.06 -1.91
N LEU A 328 -15.52 -20.43 -3.20
CA LEU A 328 -14.66 -21.55 -3.60
C LEU A 328 -13.18 -21.25 -3.37
N ALA A 329 -12.74 -20.03 -3.63
CA ALA A 329 -11.37 -19.60 -3.37
C ALA A 329 -10.99 -19.72 -1.88
N GLU A 330 -11.92 -19.37 -0.99
CA GLU A 330 -11.77 -19.55 0.45
C GLU A 330 -11.72 -21.04 0.83
N GLN A 331 -12.69 -21.83 0.36
CA GLN A 331 -12.80 -23.26 0.69
C GLN A 331 -11.59 -24.06 0.20
N HIS A 332 -11.03 -23.71 -0.95
CA HIS A 332 -9.89 -24.38 -1.56
C HIS A 332 -8.54 -23.79 -1.14
N HIS A 333 -8.50 -22.81 -0.21
CA HIS A 333 -7.28 -22.11 0.20
C HIS A 333 -6.49 -21.53 -0.99
N ALA A 334 -7.21 -21.02 -2.00
CA ALA A 334 -6.65 -20.64 -3.29
C ALA A 334 -5.52 -19.59 -3.23
N PRO A 335 -5.59 -18.52 -2.39
CA PRO A 335 -4.49 -17.56 -2.26
C PRO A 335 -3.18 -18.21 -1.77
N VAL A 336 -3.29 -19.09 -0.78
CA VAL A 336 -2.16 -19.81 -0.18
C VAL A 336 -1.57 -20.81 -1.18
N ALA A 337 -2.44 -21.47 -1.95
CA ALA A 337 -2.03 -22.38 -3.01
C ALA A 337 -1.21 -21.68 -4.09
N VAL A 338 -1.63 -20.50 -4.58
CA VAL A 338 -0.86 -19.75 -5.58
C VAL A 338 0.55 -19.43 -5.06
N ASP A 339 0.66 -18.95 -3.83
CA ASP A 339 1.96 -18.64 -3.21
C ASP A 339 2.87 -19.88 -3.13
N LEU A 340 2.37 -20.96 -2.52
CA LEU A 340 3.13 -22.20 -2.34
C LEU A 340 3.56 -22.81 -3.68
N LEU A 341 2.65 -22.87 -4.65
CA LEU A 341 2.91 -23.52 -5.94
C LEU A 341 3.91 -22.73 -6.78
N LEU A 342 3.87 -21.39 -6.74
CA LEU A 342 4.90 -20.57 -7.38
C LEU A 342 6.27 -20.82 -6.76
N ARG A 343 6.37 -20.85 -5.43
CA ARG A 343 7.63 -21.15 -4.73
C ARG A 343 8.17 -22.54 -5.06
N LYS A 344 7.30 -23.57 -5.05
CA LYS A 344 7.67 -24.94 -5.46
C LYS A 344 8.18 -25.01 -6.91
N ALA A 345 7.60 -24.21 -7.80
CA ALA A 345 8.00 -24.12 -9.19
C ALA A 345 9.21 -23.18 -9.43
N GLY A 346 9.79 -22.59 -8.38
CA GLY A 346 10.96 -21.72 -8.47
C GLY A 346 10.67 -20.29 -8.93
N PHE A 347 9.44 -19.81 -8.73
CA PHE A 347 9.01 -18.44 -9.06
C PHE A 347 8.74 -17.62 -7.79
N ASP A 348 9.04 -16.33 -7.85
CA ASP A 348 8.78 -15.39 -6.77
C ASP A 348 7.31 -14.94 -6.77
N PRO A 349 6.54 -15.18 -5.69
CA PRO A 349 5.14 -14.77 -5.59
C PRO A 349 4.93 -13.29 -5.24
N ALA A 350 5.98 -12.53 -4.86
CA ALA A 350 5.83 -11.14 -4.39
C ALA A 350 5.07 -10.24 -5.38
N ASP A 351 5.32 -10.42 -6.67
CA ASP A 351 4.67 -9.66 -7.76
C ASP A 351 3.62 -10.47 -8.52
N ALA A 352 3.13 -11.56 -7.95
CA ALA A 352 2.09 -12.35 -8.56
C ALA A 352 0.79 -11.53 -8.74
N ILE A 353 0.27 -11.56 -9.95
CA ILE A 353 -1.03 -11.02 -10.32
C ILE A 353 -1.94 -12.19 -10.65
N VAL A 354 -3.14 -12.21 -10.08
CA VAL A 354 -4.12 -13.27 -10.31
C VAL A 354 -5.41 -12.69 -10.89
N SER A 355 -5.96 -13.37 -11.89
CA SER A 355 -7.23 -13.04 -12.54
C SER A 355 -8.12 -14.28 -12.55
N ALA A 356 -9.31 -14.17 -11.95
CA ALA A 356 -10.34 -15.20 -12.10
C ALA A 356 -10.69 -15.36 -13.59
N ASN A 357 -10.87 -16.59 -14.05
CA ASN A 357 -11.18 -16.88 -15.45
C ASN A 357 -12.55 -17.57 -15.59
N SER A 358 -12.74 -18.70 -14.93
CA SER A 358 -13.95 -19.52 -15.07
C SER A 358 -14.13 -20.49 -13.92
N ILE A 359 -15.34 -21.03 -13.78
CA ILE A 359 -15.65 -22.18 -12.92
C ILE A 359 -15.99 -23.36 -13.83
N VAL A 360 -15.40 -24.53 -13.55
CA VAL A 360 -15.67 -25.78 -14.26
C VAL A 360 -16.18 -26.82 -13.28
N GLN A 361 -17.29 -27.48 -13.60
CA GLN A 361 -17.78 -28.60 -12.80
C GLN A 361 -17.04 -29.89 -13.17
N THR A 362 -16.47 -30.57 -12.17
CA THR A 362 -15.79 -31.85 -12.33
C THR A 362 -16.45 -32.93 -11.46
N ALA A 363 -16.06 -34.20 -11.65
CA ALA A 363 -16.57 -35.30 -10.82
C ALA A 363 -16.23 -35.15 -9.34
N GLU A 364 -15.14 -34.45 -9.02
CA GLU A 364 -14.66 -34.22 -7.65
C GLU A 364 -15.22 -32.94 -7.03
N GLY A 365 -15.92 -32.12 -7.82
CA GLY A 365 -16.51 -30.84 -7.41
C GLY A 365 -16.15 -29.68 -8.34
N PRO A 366 -16.61 -28.46 -8.01
CA PRO A 366 -16.30 -27.26 -8.77
C PRO A 366 -14.81 -26.92 -8.67
N VAL A 367 -14.19 -26.62 -9.82
CA VAL A 367 -12.81 -26.15 -9.93
C VAL A 367 -12.84 -24.72 -10.45
N VAL A 368 -12.08 -23.83 -9.81
CA VAL A 368 -11.91 -22.44 -10.29
C VAL A 368 -10.60 -22.34 -11.07
N ASN A 369 -10.71 -21.85 -12.30
CA ASN A 369 -9.57 -21.55 -13.16
C ASN A 369 -9.13 -20.10 -12.94
N TRP A 370 -7.84 -19.93 -12.69
CA TRP A 370 -7.20 -18.63 -12.51
C TRP A 370 -6.05 -18.47 -13.49
N VAL A 371 -5.90 -17.28 -14.06
CA VAL A 371 -4.67 -16.91 -14.75
C VAL A 371 -3.76 -16.22 -13.76
N VAL A 372 -2.53 -16.72 -13.63
CA VAL A 372 -1.50 -16.18 -12.74
C VAL A 372 -0.37 -15.61 -13.59
N LEU A 373 0.00 -14.36 -13.35
CA LEU A 373 1.17 -13.72 -13.93
C LEU A 373 2.23 -13.54 -12.85
N ALA A 374 3.40 -14.15 -13.01
CA ALA A 374 4.52 -14.01 -12.09
C ALA A 374 5.85 -14.05 -12.85
N SER A 375 6.83 -13.23 -12.46
CA SER A 375 8.14 -13.14 -13.13
C SER A 375 8.06 -13.01 -14.66
N SER A 376 7.14 -12.17 -15.14
CA SER A 376 6.85 -11.94 -16.58
C SER A 376 6.36 -13.18 -17.35
N ARG A 377 5.92 -14.24 -16.67
CA ARG A 377 5.36 -15.47 -17.25
C ARG A 377 3.90 -15.62 -16.87
N ALA A 378 3.15 -16.35 -17.70
CA ALA A 378 1.76 -16.68 -17.46
C ALA A 378 1.59 -18.17 -17.12
N PHE A 379 0.74 -18.44 -16.15
CA PHE A 379 0.40 -19.76 -15.65
C PHE A 379 -1.12 -19.90 -15.56
N LEU A 380 -1.58 -21.15 -15.63
CA LEU A 380 -2.95 -21.51 -15.31
C LEU A 380 -2.93 -22.18 -13.93
N PHE A 381 -3.69 -21.65 -12.99
CA PHE A 381 -3.86 -22.23 -11.66
C PHE A 381 -5.27 -22.81 -11.54
N LEU A 382 -5.33 -24.08 -11.16
CA LEU A 382 -6.57 -24.82 -10.91
C LEU A 382 -6.76 -24.95 -9.41
N SER A 383 -7.82 -24.33 -8.89
CA SER A 383 -8.19 -24.42 -7.48
C SER A 383 -9.34 -25.40 -7.31
N SER A 384 -9.13 -26.47 -6.56
CA SER A 384 -10.05 -27.59 -6.42
C SER A 384 -10.29 -27.98 -4.95
N PRO A 385 -11.34 -28.77 -4.66
CA PRO A 385 -11.60 -29.26 -3.30
C PRO A 385 -10.46 -30.09 -2.69
N ASN A 386 -9.66 -30.73 -3.53
CA ASN A 386 -8.57 -31.63 -3.11
C ASN A 386 -7.22 -30.90 -3.00
N GLY A 387 -7.12 -29.66 -3.47
CA GLY A 387 -5.89 -28.88 -3.47
C GLY A 387 -5.75 -27.98 -4.70
N GLY A 388 -4.51 -27.68 -5.06
CA GLY A 388 -4.17 -26.76 -6.14
C GLY A 388 -3.15 -27.34 -7.11
N VAL A 389 -3.28 -26.99 -8.39
CA VAL A 389 -2.33 -27.36 -9.44
C VAL A 389 -1.93 -26.13 -10.25
N LEU A 390 -0.63 -25.91 -10.43
CA LEU A 390 -0.07 -24.85 -11.27
C LEU A 390 0.43 -25.46 -12.58
N LEU A 391 -0.09 -24.95 -13.68
CA LEU A 391 0.19 -25.38 -15.04
C LEU A 391 0.88 -24.26 -15.82
N ARG A 392 1.74 -24.63 -16.76
CA ARG A 392 2.33 -23.68 -17.69
C ARG A 392 1.33 -23.34 -18.80
N SER A 393 1.08 -22.05 -19.03
CA SER A 393 0.01 -21.59 -19.93
C SER A 393 0.15 -21.99 -21.41
N LYS A 394 1.33 -22.46 -21.87
CA LYS A 394 1.59 -22.73 -23.30
C LYS A 394 1.23 -24.16 -23.72
N ASP A 395 1.34 -25.12 -22.80
CA ASP A 395 1.31 -26.56 -23.03
C ASP A 395 0.58 -27.33 -21.92
N ASP A 396 0.02 -26.61 -20.93
CA ASP A 396 -0.64 -27.15 -19.75
C ASP A 396 0.23 -28.16 -18.96
N GLU A 397 1.55 -28.05 -19.07
CA GLU A 397 2.49 -28.88 -18.32
C GLU A 397 2.36 -28.58 -16.82
N LYS A 398 2.16 -29.62 -16.02
CA LYS A 398 2.10 -29.51 -14.55
C LYS A 398 3.46 -29.13 -13.99
N LEU A 399 3.54 -27.94 -13.37
CA LEU A 399 4.75 -27.42 -12.75
C LEU A 399 4.82 -27.75 -11.26
N ALA A 400 3.69 -27.66 -10.57
CA ALA A 400 3.59 -27.94 -9.14
C ALA A 400 2.16 -28.35 -8.77
N GLU A 401 2.03 -29.11 -7.68
CA GLU A 401 0.75 -29.42 -7.04
C GLU A 401 0.90 -29.41 -5.51
N ALA A 402 -0.21 -29.19 -4.82
CA ALA A 402 -0.27 -29.20 -3.36
C ALA A 402 -1.64 -29.70 -2.92
N ALA A 403 -1.66 -30.59 -1.93
CA ALA A 403 -2.89 -31.13 -1.35
C ALA A 403 -3.39 -30.21 -0.23
N LEU A 404 -4.68 -30.29 0.10
CA LEU A 404 -5.32 -29.43 1.11
C LEU A 404 -4.59 -29.39 2.49
N PRO A 405 -4.06 -30.51 3.04
CA PRO A 405 -3.31 -30.45 4.30
C PRO A 405 -2.04 -29.60 4.21
N GLU A 406 -1.33 -29.66 3.09
CA GLU A 406 -0.13 -28.86 2.84
C GLU A 406 -0.49 -27.37 2.71
N LEU A 407 -1.63 -27.07 2.09
CA LEU A 407 -2.15 -25.70 2.01
C LEU A 407 -2.53 -25.15 3.40
N ALA A 408 -3.04 -25.99 4.29
CA ALA A 408 -3.35 -25.60 5.66
C ALA A 408 -2.07 -25.28 6.46
N GLU A 409 -1.03 -26.10 6.32
CA GLU A 409 0.29 -25.84 6.96
C GLU A 409 0.91 -24.53 6.45
N HIS A 410 0.88 -24.29 5.13
CA HIS A 410 1.39 -23.04 4.55
C HIS A 410 0.58 -21.82 4.98
N PHE A 411 -0.74 -21.98 5.15
CA PHE A 411 -1.60 -20.94 5.70
C PHE A 411 -1.21 -20.59 7.14
N ASP A 412 -1.02 -21.59 8.00
CA ASP A 412 -0.63 -21.38 9.41
C ASP A 412 0.73 -20.69 9.52
N LEU A 413 1.69 -21.06 8.66
CA LEU A 413 2.99 -20.37 8.55
C LEU A 413 2.81 -18.89 8.14
N SER A 414 1.99 -18.61 7.13
CA SER A 414 1.73 -17.23 6.69
C SER A 414 0.99 -16.38 7.72
N ALA A 415 0.10 -16.99 8.51
CA ALA A 415 -0.69 -16.30 9.53
C ALA A 415 0.13 -15.98 10.78
N THR A 416 1.05 -16.86 11.17
CA THR A 416 1.93 -16.65 12.34
C THR A 416 3.03 -15.62 12.07
N ALA A 417 3.35 -15.36 10.81
CA ALA A 417 4.39 -14.42 10.41
C ALA A 417 3.94 -12.95 10.26
N GLY A 418 2.63 -12.70 10.40
CA GLY A 418 1.99 -11.39 10.21
C GLY A 418 2.20 -10.38 11.32
#